data_AF-A0AAD6TSS9-F1
#
_entry.id   AF-A0AAD6TSS9-F1
#
_cell.length_a   1.000
_cell.length_b   1.000
_cell.length_c   1.000
_cell.angle_alpha   90.00
_cell.angle_beta   90.00
_cell.angle_gamma   90.00
#
_symmetry.space_group_name_H-M   'P 1'
#
loop_
_entity.id
_entity.type
_entity.pdbx_description
1 polymer ?
#
loop_
_entity_poly.entity_id
_entity_poly.type
_entity_poly.pdbx_seq_one_letter_code
_entity_poly.pdbx_strand_id
1 'polypeptide(L)'
;MERRYTFHSVGAQSFCSPAIFRSAWFAYARLQYLDGDMQCVKCGPSPENTIWDGPTSIIRNATLYVPDQKLMPDTPSRKLVQKVVNGPPIKPVAPAGVEHEGDSDSAVEDDNAGDDEGGGHRPKLPKGTQQILERLEAVPKAVTRLAGTNPPLSRLFERHFGIDCVYRGIKAPDVYKRLFIQISAEESVLQMANGSALEALQIFVKDPNRMNATALIDIPVLHEVLVYEFDNNGGALPTDLIEVCIWILEKGNAVLRTLKKDIQPLKAAEGPVQEKPWMETGCCYGMPKVRERPAYPKLKYDTKLDAGGKRGAKCSKFYSQYGERKLTGGIMCAWCTHSICYGFHCIPKGEGRNDVFSALVTRWESAPKRVVYDFACALGPYCMTREPAFFADTQFVIDDFHSTGHSKCAPAAFLKTYCAVDPRLRYINTSAGECGNSGISRIRKSVSYMSQDRAIVYTKVFLSIWNRQIIRGMGV
;
A
#
# COMPACT_ATOMS: atom_id res chain seq x y z
N MET A 1 45.08 -21.47 6.09
CA MET A 1 44.89 -20.25 5.28
C MET A 1 44.77 -19.07 6.24
N GLU A 2 45.90 -18.44 6.57
CA GLU A 2 45.94 -17.29 7.49
C GLU A 2 45.36 -16.03 6.85
N ARG A 3 44.65 -15.22 7.64
CA ARG A 3 44.00 -13.98 7.18
C ARG A 3 45.05 -12.87 7.03
N ARG A 4 45.10 -12.19 5.87
CA ARG A 4 46.09 -11.16 5.48
C ARG A 4 46.34 -9.97 6.43
N TYR A 5 45.63 -9.83 7.54
CA TYR A 5 45.76 -8.67 8.45
C TYR A 5 46.60 -8.95 9.70
N THR A 6 47.16 -10.15 9.84
CA THR A 6 47.92 -10.57 11.04
C THR A 6 49.42 -10.27 10.99
N PHE A 7 49.90 -9.49 10.01
CA PHE A 7 51.25 -8.95 10.08
C PHE A 7 51.29 -7.77 11.05
N HIS A 8 51.59 -8.07 12.31
CA HIS A 8 52.22 -7.13 13.22
C HIS A 8 53.60 -6.77 12.66
N SER A 9 53.66 -5.60 12.05
CA SER A 9 54.89 -4.85 11.85
C SER A 9 55.54 -4.60 13.22
N VAL A 10 56.57 -5.39 13.52
CA VAL A 10 57.52 -5.14 14.60
C VAL A 10 58.12 -3.75 14.33
N GLY A 11 57.77 -2.78 15.18
CA GLY A 11 58.23 -1.39 15.05
C GLY A 11 57.24 -0.37 14.47
N ALA A 12 55.99 -0.73 14.15
CA ALA A 12 55.02 0.28 13.75
C ALA A 12 54.58 1.12 14.95
N GLN A 13 54.95 2.41 14.94
CA GLN A 13 54.34 3.40 15.81
C GLN A 13 52.82 3.33 15.64
N SER A 14 52.07 3.09 16.72
CA SER A 14 50.62 3.14 16.66
C SER A 14 50.18 4.58 16.41
N PHE A 15 49.63 4.87 15.24
CA PHE A 15 49.17 6.22 14.85
C PHE A 15 48.33 6.89 15.95
N CYS A 16 47.29 6.21 16.44
CA CYS A 16 46.58 6.57 17.67
C CYS A 16 45.75 5.39 18.17
N SER A 17 45.19 5.50 19.37
CA SER A 17 44.26 4.49 19.89
C SER A 17 42.95 4.48 19.06
N PRO A 18 42.25 3.34 18.96
CA PRO A 18 40.95 3.28 18.29
C PRO A 18 39.92 4.26 18.84
N ALA A 19 40.02 4.61 20.13
CA ALA A 19 39.15 5.61 20.75
C ALA A 19 39.43 7.01 20.21
N ILE A 20 40.71 7.40 20.12
CA ILE A 20 41.13 8.69 19.54
C ILE A 20 40.73 8.75 18.07
N PHE A 21 40.99 7.69 17.30
CA PHE A 21 40.61 7.63 15.89
C PHE A 21 39.11 7.83 15.68
N ARG A 22 38.25 7.14 16.44
CA ARG A 22 36.79 7.31 16.34
C ARG A 22 36.36 8.73 16.68
N SER A 23 36.89 9.31 17.76
CA SER A 23 36.56 10.68 18.15
C SER A 23 36.99 11.69 17.08
N ALA A 24 38.19 11.53 16.52
CA ALA A 24 38.68 12.36 15.43
C ALA A 24 37.83 12.20 14.16
N TRP A 25 37.43 10.97 13.80
CA TRP A 25 36.56 10.72 12.65
C TRP A 25 35.19 11.38 12.79
N PHE A 26 34.54 11.27 13.96
CA PHE A 26 33.24 11.92 14.18
C PHE A 26 33.36 13.45 14.23
N ALA A 27 34.45 13.99 14.78
CA ALA A 27 34.73 15.42 14.73
C ALA A 27 34.90 15.88 13.28
N TYR A 28 35.71 15.18 12.49
CA TYR A 28 35.90 15.43 11.07
C TYR A 28 34.58 15.35 10.29
N ALA A 29 33.79 14.29 10.50
CA ALA A 29 32.50 14.08 9.83
C ALA A 29 31.51 15.22 10.11
N ARG A 30 31.49 15.76 11.34
CA ARG A 30 30.66 16.92 11.70
C ARG A 30 31.10 18.22 11.02
N LEU A 31 32.37 18.33 10.65
CA LEU A 31 32.92 19.48 9.93
C LEU A 31 32.72 19.37 8.41
N GLN A 32 32.36 18.19 7.89
CA GLN A 32 32.11 18.03 6.45
C GLN A 32 30.82 18.74 6.04
N TYR A 33 30.92 19.59 5.03
CA TYR A 33 29.75 20.19 4.38
C TYR A 33 29.14 19.17 3.41
N LEU A 34 28.13 18.42 3.87
CA LEU A 34 27.43 17.38 3.12
C LEU A 34 26.04 17.84 2.64
N ASP A 35 25.97 19.09 2.18
CA ASP A 35 24.74 19.70 1.68
C ASP A 35 24.59 19.49 0.17
N GLY A 36 23.37 19.64 -0.34
CA GLY A 36 23.04 19.56 -1.76
C GLY A 36 23.03 18.16 -2.36
N ASP A 37 23.43 17.12 -1.61
CA ASP A 37 23.43 15.74 -2.09
C ASP A 37 22.16 14.95 -1.75
N MET A 38 21.23 15.50 -0.97
CA MET A 38 19.92 14.88 -0.67
C MET A 38 18.78 15.44 -1.52
N GLN A 39 19.10 15.85 -2.74
CA GLN A 39 18.16 16.32 -3.75
C GLN A 39 18.50 15.67 -5.09
N CYS A 40 17.52 15.09 -5.75
CA CYS A 40 17.74 14.52 -7.09
C CYS A 40 17.77 15.64 -8.13
N VAL A 41 18.81 15.65 -8.97
CA VAL A 41 18.94 16.58 -10.11
C VAL A 41 17.81 16.46 -11.13
N LYS A 42 17.16 15.30 -11.22
CA LYS A 42 16.03 15.06 -12.14
C LYS A 42 14.67 15.38 -11.52
N CYS A 43 14.48 15.08 -10.23
CA CYS A 43 13.18 15.29 -9.56
C CYS A 43 13.06 16.65 -8.86
N GLY A 44 14.15 17.39 -8.69
CA GLY A 44 14.14 18.66 -7.95
C GLY A 44 13.87 18.47 -6.45
N PRO A 45 13.42 19.51 -5.73
CA PRO A 45 13.23 19.45 -4.28
C PRO A 45 11.98 18.66 -3.85
N SER A 46 10.99 18.49 -4.72
CA SER A 46 9.71 17.84 -4.40
C SER A 46 9.39 16.74 -5.43
N PRO A 47 9.89 15.50 -5.22
CA PRO A 47 9.64 14.41 -6.15
C PRO A 47 8.17 14.01 -6.17
N GLU A 48 7.60 13.87 -7.37
CA GLU A 48 6.19 13.46 -7.55
C GLU A 48 5.91 12.04 -7.05
N ASN A 49 6.89 11.14 -7.17
CA ASN A 49 6.81 9.77 -6.67
C ASN A 49 7.82 9.61 -5.55
N THR A 50 7.31 9.31 -4.35
CA THR A 50 8.14 9.01 -3.18
C THR A 50 8.03 7.55 -2.82
N ILE A 51 9.16 6.94 -2.50
CA ILE A 51 9.26 5.54 -2.11
C ILE A 51 9.80 5.52 -0.69
N TRP A 52 9.04 4.90 0.20
CA TRP A 52 9.36 4.82 1.62
C TRP A 52 9.65 3.38 1.96
N ASP A 53 10.77 3.16 2.65
CA ASP A 53 11.11 1.84 3.14
C ASP A 53 11.93 1.95 4.44
N GLY A 54 11.68 1.00 5.34
CA GLY A 54 12.27 0.91 6.67
C GLY A 54 12.52 -0.56 7.03
N PRO A 55 13.61 -0.88 7.74
CA PRO A 55 13.96 -2.26 8.06
C PRO A 55 13.07 -2.88 9.17
N THR A 56 12.07 -2.17 9.70
CA THR A 56 11.41 -2.52 10.98
C THR A 56 9.95 -2.07 11.08
N SER A 57 9.04 -2.76 10.39
CA SER A 57 7.60 -2.52 10.49
C SER A 57 7.02 -2.96 11.85
N ILE A 58 6.23 -2.10 12.53
CA ILE A 58 5.43 -2.49 13.72
C ILE A 58 3.92 -2.50 13.42
N ILE A 59 3.25 -3.50 14.00
CA ILE A 59 1.84 -3.86 13.77
C ILE A 59 0.85 -3.01 14.58
N ARG A 60 -0.34 -2.82 14.00
CA ARG A 60 -1.53 -2.06 14.43
C ARG A 60 -2.01 -2.22 15.88
N ASN A 61 -2.57 -1.10 16.38
CA ASN A 61 -3.92 -1.03 16.95
C ASN A 61 -4.81 -0.13 16.06
N ALA A 62 -6.12 -0.42 16.03
CA ALA A 62 -7.19 0.17 15.21
C ALA A 62 -6.87 1.47 14.45
N THR A 63 -6.87 1.40 13.10
CA THR A 63 -6.99 2.62 12.28
C THR A 63 -8.40 3.16 12.53
N LEU A 64 -8.50 4.36 13.08
CA LEU A 64 -9.76 5.10 13.14
C LEU A 64 -10.14 5.43 11.69
N TYR A 65 -10.90 4.54 11.07
CA TYR A 65 -11.65 4.90 9.87
C TYR A 65 -12.79 5.80 10.35
N VAL A 66 -12.95 6.95 9.72
CA VAL A 66 -14.25 7.63 9.77
C VAL A 66 -15.26 6.62 9.21
N PRO A 67 -16.42 6.42 9.86
CA PRO A 67 -17.45 5.52 9.35
C PRO A 67 -17.80 5.82 7.88
N ASP A 68 -18.30 4.79 7.18
CA ASP A 68 -18.89 4.91 5.84
C ASP A 68 -17.99 5.39 4.70
N GLN A 69 -16.67 5.24 4.84
CA GLN A 69 -15.71 5.48 3.75
C GLN A 69 -15.71 4.42 2.65
N LYS A 70 -16.30 3.24 2.87
CA LYS A 70 -16.33 2.12 1.91
C LYS A 70 -17.42 2.34 0.86
N LEU A 71 -17.24 1.82 -0.34
CA LEU A 71 -18.31 1.75 -1.35
C LEU A 71 -19.50 0.95 -0.81
N MET A 72 -19.23 -0.24 -0.28
CA MET A 72 -20.22 -1.11 0.34
C MET A 72 -19.97 -1.22 1.86
N PRO A 73 -20.68 -0.45 2.70
CA PRO A 73 -20.42 -0.47 4.15
C PRO A 73 -20.83 -1.81 4.81
N ASP A 74 -21.87 -2.46 4.29
CA ASP A 74 -22.41 -3.72 4.83
C ASP A 74 -21.45 -4.90 4.64
N THR A 75 -20.97 -5.46 5.76
CA THR A 75 -19.98 -6.55 5.73
C THR A 75 -20.55 -7.88 5.22
N PRO A 76 -21.76 -8.32 5.62
CA PRO A 76 -22.39 -9.50 5.03
C PRO A 76 -22.55 -9.43 3.51
N SER A 77 -22.96 -8.28 2.95
CA SER A 77 -23.08 -8.08 1.50
C SER A 77 -21.74 -8.24 0.80
N ARG A 78 -20.67 -7.62 1.32
CA ARG A 78 -19.31 -7.77 0.76
C ARG A 78 -18.85 -9.23 0.74
N LYS A 79 -19.04 -9.96 1.85
CA LYS A 79 -18.66 -11.37 1.95
C LYS A 79 -19.44 -12.25 0.96
N LEU A 80 -20.72 -11.98 0.75
CA LEU A 80 -21.54 -12.71 -0.23
C LEU A 80 -21.07 -12.47 -1.67
N VAL A 81 -20.84 -11.22 -2.05
CA VAL A 81 -20.28 -10.87 -3.37
C VAL A 81 -18.94 -11.55 -3.57
N GLN A 82 -18.02 -11.45 -2.61
CA GLN A 82 -16.71 -12.10 -2.68
C GLN A 82 -16.83 -13.63 -2.79
N LYS A 83 -17.77 -14.25 -2.07
CA LYS A 83 -18.02 -15.70 -2.14
C LYS A 83 -18.44 -16.15 -3.54
N VAL A 84 -19.30 -15.39 -4.22
CA VAL A 84 -19.73 -15.69 -5.58
C VAL A 84 -18.56 -15.49 -6.56
N VAL A 85 -17.88 -14.34 -6.48
CA VAL A 85 -16.92 -13.86 -7.48
C VAL A 85 -15.55 -14.58 -7.40
N ASN A 86 -15.10 -14.97 -6.21
CA ASN A 86 -13.73 -15.52 -6.03
C ASN A 86 -13.57 -17.01 -6.39
N GLY A 87 -14.65 -17.78 -6.48
CA GLY A 87 -14.53 -19.20 -6.81
C GLY A 87 -14.43 -19.50 -8.32
N PRO A 88 -14.14 -20.76 -8.70
CA PRO A 88 -14.13 -21.19 -10.10
C PRO A 88 -15.50 -21.02 -10.77
N PRO A 89 -15.61 -21.04 -12.12
CA PRO A 89 -16.90 -21.07 -12.79
C PRO A 89 -17.77 -22.19 -12.21
N ILE A 90 -19.00 -21.87 -11.84
CA ILE A 90 -19.95 -22.88 -11.37
C ILE A 90 -20.44 -23.60 -12.62
N LYS A 91 -20.00 -24.85 -12.83
CA LYS A 91 -20.55 -25.71 -13.87
C LYS A 91 -21.87 -26.29 -13.36
N PRO A 92 -22.91 -26.41 -14.20
CA PRO A 92 -24.07 -27.23 -13.87
C PRO A 92 -23.59 -28.65 -13.53
N VAL A 93 -23.96 -29.15 -12.37
CA VAL A 93 -23.86 -30.59 -12.11
C VAL A 93 -24.94 -31.21 -13.00
N ALA A 94 -24.53 -31.97 -14.02
CA ALA A 94 -25.49 -32.76 -14.79
C ALA A 94 -26.29 -33.64 -13.80
N PRO A 95 -27.62 -33.75 -13.94
CA PRO A 95 -28.39 -34.68 -13.14
C PRO A 95 -27.76 -36.08 -13.27
N ALA A 96 -27.53 -36.73 -12.14
CA ALA A 96 -26.79 -37.98 -12.05
C ALA A 96 -27.33 -39.02 -13.05
N GLY A 97 -26.49 -39.40 -13.99
CA GLY A 97 -26.80 -40.46 -14.95
C GLY A 97 -26.12 -40.28 -16.30
N VAL A 98 -24.78 -40.30 -16.35
CA VAL A 98 -23.96 -40.98 -17.38
C VAL A 98 -22.57 -41.17 -16.78
N GLU A 99 -22.17 -42.43 -16.63
CA GLU A 99 -20.81 -42.83 -16.27
C GLU A 99 -19.84 -42.44 -17.40
N HIS A 100 -18.74 -41.78 -17.06
CA HIS A 100 -17.55 -41.80 -17.90
C HIS A 100 -16.33 -41.96 -17.00
N GLU A 101 -15.76 -43.17 -17.05
CA GLU A 101 -14.41 -43.50 -16.63
C GLU A 101 -13.41 -42.62 -17.38
N GLY A 102 -12.37 -42.13 -16.70
CA GLY A 102 -11.23 -41.52 -17.37
C GLY A 102 -10.44 -40.51 -16.54
N ASP A 103 -9.43 -41.05 -15.86
CA ASP A 103 -8.15 -40.46 -15.49
C ASP A 103 -7.96 -39.64 -14.20
N SER A 104 -6.80 -39.96 -13.64
CA SER A 104 -6.31 -39.89 -12.28
C SER A 104 -5.42 -38.67 -11.99
N ASP A 105 -4.96 -38.63 -10.73
CA ASP A 105 -3.94 -37.79 -10.11
C ASP A 105 -4.38 -36.40 -9.64
N SER A 106 -4.16 -36.00 -8.37
CA SER A 106 -3.13 -36.44 -7.42
C SER A 106 -3.60 -36.26 -5.97
N ALA A 107 -3.38 -37.30 -5.17
CA ALA A 107 -3.57 -37.33 -3.72
C ALA A 107 -2.57 -36.43 -2.98
N VAL A 108 -3.02 -35.84 -1.87
CA VAL A 108 -2.15 -35.52 -0.73
C VAL A 108 -2.87 -36.05 0.50
N GLU A 109 -2.26 -37.06 1.11
CA GLU A 109 -2.62 -37.70 2.37
C GLU A 109 -2.46 -36.69 3.53
N ASP A 110 -3.39 -36.71 4.48
CA ASP A 110 -3.08 -36.27 5.84
C ASP A 110 -3.90 -37.13 6.81
N ASP A 111 -3.19 -37.98 7.52
CA ASP A 111 -3.67 -38.89 8.54
C ASP A 111 -4.14 -38.11 9.78
N ASN A 112 -5.35 -38.40 10.25
CA ASN A 112 -5.56 -38.57 11.68
C ASN A 112 -6.89 -39.27 11.95
N ALA A 113 -6.77 -40.51 12.45
CA ALA A 113 -7.83 -41.27 13.07
C ALA A 113 -8.12 -40.74 14.48
N GLY A 114 -9.40 -40.70 14.83
CA GLY A 114 -9.89 -40.35 16.16
C GLY A 114 -11.39 -40.56 16.19
N ASP A 115 -11.79 -41.76 16.63
CA ASP A 115 -13.16 -42.18 16.88
C ASP A 115 -13.86 -41.26 17.88
N ASP A 116 -15.11 -40.88 17.59
CA ASP A 116 -16.18 -40.93 18.61
C ASP A 116 -17.58 -40.94 17.96
N GLU A 117 -18.44 -41.77 18.51
CA GLU A 117 -19.77 -42.15 18.03
C GLU A 117 -20.86 -41.11 18.39
N GLY A 118 -21.92 -41.06 17.58
CA GLY A 118 -23.23 -40.55 18.01
C GLY A 118 -23.71 -39.26 17.33
N GLY A 119 -24.44 -39.41 16.21
CA GLY A 119 -25.25 -38.34 15.65
C GLY A 119 -25.59 -38.55 14.17
N GLY A 120 -26.90 -38.66 13.87
CA GLY A 120 -27.46 -38.99 12.56
C GLY A 120 -26.68 -38.39 11.37
N HIS A 121 -25.99 -39.25 10.64
CA HIS A 121 -25.17 -38.86 9.49
C HIS A 121 -26.08 -38.54 8.30
N ARG A 122 -26.33 -37.25 8.06
CA ARG A 122 -26.51 -36.80 6.68
C ARG A 122 -25.19 -37.07 5.96
N PRO A 123 -25.16 -37.74 4.80
CA PRO A 123 -23.93 -37.93 4.05
C PRO A 123 -23.33 -36.55 3.76
N LYS A 124 -22.11 -36.30 4.28
CA LYS A 124 -21.36 -35.08 3.99
C LYS A 124 -20.94 -35.14 2.52
N LEU A 125 -21.46 -34.21 1.72
CA LEU A 125 -21.04 -34.04 0.33
C LEU A 125 -19.52 -33.79 0.26
N PRO A 126 -18.85 -34.19 -0.84
CA PRO A 126 -17.45 -33.85 -1.05
C PRO A 126 -17.24 -32.33 -0.88
N LYS A 127 -16.13 -31.92 -0.24
CA LYS A 127 -15.84 -30.50 0.09
C LYS A 127 -15.99 -29.57 -1.13
N GLY A 128 -15.60 -30.03 -2.33
CA GLY A 128 -15.76 -29.28 -3.58
C GLY A 128 -17.23 -29.07 -3.97
N THR A 129 -18.06 -30.11 -3.88
CA THR A 129 -19.50 -30.06 -4.16
C THR A 129 -20.23 -29.15 -3.18
N GLN A 130 -19.86 -29.21 -1.89
CA GLN A 130 -20.43 -28.33 -0.87
C GLN A 130 -20.10 -26.85 -1.13
N GLN A 131 -18.86 -26.53 -1.51
CA GLN A 131 -18.47 -25.16 -1.86
C GLN A 131 -19.22 -24.61 -3.08
N ILE A 132 -19.53 -25.45 -4.06
CA ILE A 132 -20.30 -25.06 -5.25
C ILE A 132 -21.76 -24.76 -4.87
N LEU A 133 -22.41 -25.64 -4.11
CA LEU A 133 -23.78 -25.44 -3.63
C LEU A 133 -23.90 -24.17 -2.78
N GLU A 134 -22.95 -23.98 -1.87
CA GLU A 134 -22.90 -22.79 -1.03
C GLU A 134 -22.72 -21.48 -1.83
N ARG A 135 -22.09 -21.54 -3.00
CA ARG A 135 -21.95 -20.38 -3.90
C ARG A 135 -23.21 -20.16 -4.72
N LEU A 136 -23.85 -21.23 -5.21
CA LEU A 136 -25.15 -21.18 -5.87
C LEU A 136 -26.21 -20.53 -4.97
N GLU A 137 -26.28 -20.94 -3.70
CA GLU A 137 -27.18 -20.33 -2.71
C GLU A 137 -26.84 -18.88 -2.38
N ALA A 138 -25.59 -18.46 -2.57
CA ALA A 138 -25.15 -17.10 -2.30
C ALA A 138 -25.54 -16.12 -3.41
N VAL A 139 -25.72 -16.58 -4.66
CA VAL A 139 -26.07 -15.73 -5.81
C VAL A 139 -27.36 -14.91 -5.57
N PRO A 140 -28.54 -15.52 -5.33
CA PRO A 140 -29.77 -14.74 -5.14
C PRO A 140 -29.70 -13.83 -3.91
N LYS A 141 -29.03 -14.29 -2.83
CA LYS A 141 -28.82 -13.49 -1.61
C LYS A 141 -27.94 -12.26 -1.89
N ALA A 142 -26.93 -12.40 -2.74
CA ALA A 142 -26.08 -11.30 -3.17
C ALA A 142 -26.87 -10.29 -4.02
N VAL A 143 -27.66 -10.75 -4.99
CA VAL A 143 -28.54 -9.89 -5.81
C VAL A 143 -29.49 -9.08 -4.92
N THR A 144 -30.25 -9.71 -4.02
CA THR A 144 -31.18 -9.00 -3.14
C THR A 144 -30.48 -7.93 -2.28
N ARG A 145 -29.30 -8.24 -1.74
CA ARG A 145 -28.55 -7.29 -0.90
C ARG A 145 -27.93 -6.15 -1.70
N LEU A 146 -27.45 -6.44 -2.91
CA LEU A 146 -26.96 -5.43 -3.84
C LEU A 146 -28.09 -4.48 -4.23
N ALA A 147 -29.30 -4.98 -4.48
CA ALA A 147 -30.45 -4.14 -4.80
C ALA A 147 -30.76 -3.12 -3.69
N GLY A 148 -30.63 -3.55 -2.42
CA GLY A 148 -30.76 -2.64 -1.27
C GLY A 148 -29.59 -1.65 -1.11
N THR A 149 -28.44 -1.90 -1.74
CA THR A 149 -27.28 -0.99 -1.72
C THR A 149 -27.34 0.01 -2.89
N ASN A 150 -27.54 -0.50 -4.11
CA ASN A 150 -27.63 0.25 -5.35
C ASN A 150 -28.30 -0.66 -6.41
N PRO A 151 -29.54 -0.39 -6.86
CA PRO A 151 -30.23 -1.23 -7.84
C PRO A 151 -29.46 -1.44 -9.17
N PRO A 152 -28.81 -0.43 -9.76
CA PRO A 152 -27.99 -0.62 -10.96
C PRO A 152 -26.83 -1.61 -10.77
N LEU A 153 -26.14 -1.54 -9.64
CA LEU A 153 -25.09 -2.49 -9.25
C LEU A 153 -25.63 -3.92 -9.15
N SER A 154 -26.86 -4.09 -8.65
CA SER A 154 -27.54 -5.38 -8.58
C SER A 154 -27.82 -5.97 -9.95
N ARG A 155 -28.38 -5.18 -10.88
CA ARG A 155 -28.68 -5.62 -12.25
C ARG A 155 -27.40 -5.96 -13.01
N LEU A 156 -26.35 -5.15 -12.83
CA LEU A 156 -25.04 -5.43 -13.40
C LEU A 156 -24.43 -6.74 -12.85
N PHE A 157 -24.59 -6.99 -11.54
CA PHE A 157 -24.16 -8.25 -10.94
C PHE A 157 -24.94 -9.44 -11.48
N GLU A 158 -26.27 -9.33 -11.53
CA GLU A 158 -27.16 -10.38 -12.03
C GLU A 158 -26.88 -10.73 -13.49
N ARG A 159 -26.58 -9.72 -14.34
CA ARG A 159 -26.21 -9.90 -15.74
C ARG A 159 -24.98 -10.79 -15.95
N HIS A 160 -24.02 -10.79 -15.02
CA HIS A 160 -22.75 -11.51 -15.18
C HIS A 160 -22.58 -12.71 -14.23
N PHE A 161 -23.21 -12.66 -13.07
CA PHE A 161 -23.07 -13.65 -11.99
C PHE A 161 -24.42 -14.20 -11.51
N GLY A 162 -25.53 -13.80 -12.13
CA GLY A 162 -26.87 -14.26 -11.80
C GLY A 162 -27.07 -15.75 -12.09
N ILE A 163 -28.17 -16.28 -11.58
CA ILE A 163 -28.43 -17.73 -11.64
C ILE A 163 -28.58 -18.24 -13.08
N ASP A 164 -29.11 -17.42 -14.00
CA ASP A 164 -29.21 -17.76 -15.43
C ASP A 164 -27.83 -18.01 -16.06
N CYS A 165 -26.85 -17.14 -15.77
CA CYS A 165 -25.48 -17.32 -16.25
C CYS A 165 -24.89 -18.64 -15.76
N VAL A 166 -25.18 -19.00 -14.50
CA VAL A 166 -24.71 -20.25 -13.91
C VAL A 166 -25.37 -21.46 -14.58
N TYR A 167 -26.69 -21.45 -14.75
CA TYR A 167 -27.41 -22.54 -15.44
C TYR A 167 -26.93 -22.74 -16.87
N ARG A 168 -26.64 -21.65 -17.58
CA ARG A 168 -26.18 -21.67 -18.97
C ARG A 168 -24.68 -21.90 -19.12
N GLY A 169 -23.93 -22.01 -18.01
CA GLY A 169 -22.48 -22.18 -18.02
C GLY A 169 -21.72 -20.97 -18.60
N ILE A 170 -22.33 -19.78 -18.61
CA ILE A 170 -21.73 -18.56 -19.15
C ILE A 170 -20.70 -18.03 -18.13
N LYS A 171 -19.44 -17.93 -18.56
CA LYS A 171 -18.37 -17.36 -17.73
C LYS A 171 -18.45 -15.83 -17.76
N ALA A 172 -18.50 -15.20 -16.58
CA ALA A 172 -18.36 -13.76 -16.45
C ALA A 172 -17.00 -13.27 -17.00
N PRO A 173 -16.96 -12.15 -17.74
CA PRO A 173 -15.68 -11.55 -18.14
C PRO A 173 -14.83 -11.16 -16.92
N ASP A 174 -13.51 -11.35 -17.03
CA ASP A 174 -12.61 -11.14 -15.89
C ASP A 174 -12.57 -9.67 -15.41
N VAL A 175 -12.88 -8.71 -16.29
CA VAL A 175 -13.00 -7.27 -15.94
C VAL A 175 -14.12 -7.03 -14.91
N TYR A 176 -15.26 -7.71 -15.05
CA TYR A 176 -16.38 -7.62 -14.10
C TYR A 176 -16.05 -8.32 -12.78
N LYS A 177 -15.31 -9.45 -12.84
CA LYS A 177 -14.79 -10.11 -11.65
C LYS A 177 -13.93 -9.13 -10.83
N ARG A 178 -13.01 -8.41 -11.47
CA ARG A 178 -12.15 -7.41 -10.81
C ARG A 178 -12.94 -6.22 -10.28
N LEU A 179 -13.94 -5.72 -11.04
CA LEU A 179 -14.83 -4.65 -10.59
C LEU A 179 -15.53 -5.01 -9.27
N PHE A 180 -16.18 -6.18 -9.20
CA PHE A 180 -16.90 -6.58 -7.98
C PHE A 180 -15.99 -6.92 -6.80
N ILE A 181 -14.77 -7.45 -7.05
CA ILE A 181 -13.76 -7.59 -6.00
C ILE A 181 -13.40 -6.22 -5.41
N GLN A 182 -13.19 -5.22 -6.27
CA GLN A 182 -12.82 -3.87 -5.83
C GLN A 182 -13.98 -3.13 -5.14
N ILE A 183 -15.22 -3.24 -5.64
CA ILE A 183 -16.41 -2.63 -5.00
C ILE A 183 -16.68 -3.25 -3.62
N SER A 184 -16.44 -4.55 -3.48
CA SER A 184 -16.62 -5.28 -2.21
C SER A 184 -15.41 -5.21 -1.28
N ALA A 185 -14.42 -4.38 -1.58
CA ALA A 185 -13.22 -4.18 -0.77
C ALA A 185 -13.54 -3.62 0.64
N GLU A 186 -12.59 -3.76 1.57
CA GLU A 186 -12.71 -3.20 2.93
C GLU A 186 -12.19 -1.77 3.02
N GLU A 187 -11.46 -1.35 2.01
CA GLU A 187 -10.79 -0.08 1.89
C GLU A 187 -11.75 1.07 1.61
N SER A 188 -11.26 2.29 1.86
CA SER A 188 -11.98 3.51 1.49
C SER A 188 -12.17 3.59 -0.02
N VAL A 189 -13.28 4.14 -0.49
CA VAL A 189 -13.48 4.51 -1.90
C VAL A 189 -12.35 5.40 -2.41
N LEU A 190 -11.75 6.23 -1.53
CA LEU A 190 -10.64 7.12 -1.88
C LEU A 190 -9.30 6.39 -2.07
N GLN A 191 -9.19 5.12 -1.65
CA GLN A 191 -8.07 4.26 -2.04
C GLN A 191 -8.18 3.83 -3.51
N MET A 192 -9.41 3.74 -4.03
CA MET A 192 -9.69 3.37 -5.43
C MET A 192 -9.72 4.60 -6.34
N ALA A 193 -10.33 5.70 -5.88
CA ALA A 193 -10.50 6.93 -6.64
C ALA A 193 -10.17 8.14 -5.75
N ASN A 194 -8.93 8.63 -5.85
CA ASN A 194 -8.50 9.88 -5.23
C ASN A 194 -9.16 11.10 -5.94
N GLY A 195 -8.86 12.33 -5.50
CA GLY A 195 -9.48 13.56 -6.01
C GLY A 195 -9.39 13.69 -7.53
N SER A 196 -8.18 13.67 -8.08
CA SER A 196 -7.94 13.72 -9.53
C SER A 196 -8.62 12.59 -10.30
N ALA A 197 -8.66 11.37 -9.76
CA ALA A 197 -9.41 10.27 -10.36
C ALA A 197 -10.93 10.49 -10.34
N LEU A 198 -11.47 11.10 -9.29
CA LEU A 198 -12.89 11.49 -9.21
C LEU A 198 -13.22 12.61 -10.21
N GLU A 199 -12.30 13.55 -10.46
CA GLU A 199 -12.46 14.57 -11.51
C GLU A 199 -12.52 13.93 -12.90
N ALA A 200 -11.60 13.00 -13.21
CA ALA A 200 -11.63 12.24 -14.45
C ALA A 200 -12.95 11.43 -14.60
N LEU A 201 -13.41 10.79 -13.51
CA LEU A 201 -14.68 10.07 -13.48
C LEU A 201 -15.88 11.01 -13.71
N GLN A 202 -15.83 12.23 -13.19
CA GLN A 202 -16.86 13.24 -13.44
C GLN A 202 -16.92 13.66 -14.91
N ILE A 203 -15.77 13.82 -15.57
CA ILE A 203 -15.69 14.11 -17.01
C ILE A 203 -16.35 12.98 -17.80
N PHE A 204 -15.99 11.72 -17.49
CA PHE A 204 -16.59 10.55 -18.12
C PHE A 204 -18.11 10.46 -17.91
N VAL A 205 -18.60 10.67 -16.69
CA VAL A 205 -20.03 10.61 -16.38
C VAL A 205 -20.83 11.67 -17.15
N LYS A 206 -20.26 12.87 -17.37
CA LYS A 206 -20.90 13.94 -18.15
C LYS A 206 -20.93 13.65 -19.65
N ASP A 207 -19.90 13.00 -20.16
CA ASP A 207 -19.77 12.66 -21.58
C ASP A 207 -19.18 11.23 -21.72
N PRO A 208 -20.03 10.19 -21.64
CA PRO A 208 -19.59 8.79 -21.67
C PRO A 208 -19.14 8.37 -23.07
N ASN A 209 -17.87 8.59 -23.36
CA ASN A 209 -17.23 8.17 -24.60
C ASN A 209 -15.92 7.41 -24.34
N ARG A 210 -15.40 6.76 -25.39
CA ARG A 210 -14.19 5.94 -25.30
C ARG A 210 -12.97 6.73 -24.83
N MET A 211 -12.82 7.97 -25.28
CA MET A 211 -11.69 8.83 -24.91
C MET A 211 -11.71 9.12 -23.40
N ASN A 212 -12.87 9.51 -22.87
CA ASN A 212 -13.02 9.77 -21.44
C ASN A 212 -12.90 8.48 -20.60
N ALA A 213 -13.33 7.33 -21.10
CA ALA A 213 -13.11 6.04 -20.45
C ALA A 213 -11.60 5.69 -20.37
N THR A 214 -10.85 5.91 -21.46
CA THR A 214 -9.39 5.69 -21.46
C THR A 214 -8.64 6.66 -20.54
N ALA A 215 -9.23 7.79 -20.16
CA ALA A 215 -8.64 8.72 -19.19
C ALA A 215 -8.72 8.21 -17.73
N LEU A 216 -9.53 7.18 -17.45
CA LEU A 216 -9.72 6.62 -16.10
C LEU A 216 -8.63 5.64 -15.67
N ILE A 217 -7.40 5.79 -16.18
CA ILE A 217 -6.25 4.94 -15.81
C ILE A 217 -5.93 4.94 -14.31
N ASP A 218 -6.27 6.03 -13.60
CA ASP A 218 -6.14 6.12 -12.14
C ASP A 218 -7.29 5.43 -11.38
N ILE A 219 -8.26 4.84 -12.09
CA ILE A 219 -9.25 3.88 -11.58
C ILE A 219 -9.23 2.61 -12.47
N PRO A 220 -8.19 1.76 -12.36
CA PRO A 220 -7.95 0.67 -13.32
C PRO A 220 -9.16 -0.23 -13.58
N VAL A 221 -9.93 -0.56 -12.54
CA VAL A 221 -11.11 -1.41 -12.67
C VAL A 221 -12.24 -0.78 -13.50
N LEU A 222 -12.38 0.56 -13.48
CA LEU A 222 -13.36 1.26 -14.33
C LEU A 222 -12.82 1.42 -15.74
N HIS A 223 -11.56 1.80 -15.90
CA HIS A 223 -10.90 1.83 -17.21
C HIS A 223 -11.09 0.51 -17.96
N GLU A 224 -10.75 -0.62 -17.33
CA GLU A 224 -10.81 -1.94 -17.95
C GLU A 224 -12.23 -2.34 -18.35
N VAL A 225 -13.22 -2.16 -17.47
CA VAL A 225 -14.61 -2.56 -17.78
C VAL A 225 -15.22 -1.68 -18.86
N LEU A 226 -14.95 -0.37 -18.84
CA LEU A 226 -15.48 0.55 -19.85
C LEU A 226 -14.85 0.31 -21.22
N VAL A 227 -13.52 0.13 -21.28
CA VAL A 227 -12.83 -0.21 -22.54
C VAL A 227 -13.34 -1.54 -23.08
N TYR A 228 -13.52 -2.55 -22.21
CA TYR A 228 -14.11 -3.83 -22.59
C TYR A 228 -15.49 -3.66 -23.23
N GLU A 229 -16.37 -2.85 -22.64
CA GLU A 229 -17.71 -2.61 -23.18
C GLU A 229 -17.67 -1.87 -24.53
N PHE A 230 -16.81 -0.86 -24.67
CA PHE A 230 -16.62 -0.17 -25.96
C PHE A 230 -16.11 -1.11 -27.05
N ASP A 231 -15.24 -2.06 -26.71
CA ASP A 231 -14.66 -3.01 -27.66
C ASP A 231 -15.61 -4.16 -28.04
N ASN A 232 -16.51 -4.57 -27.14
CA ASN A 232 -17.30 -5.79 -27.33
C ASN A 232 -18.80 -5.54 -27.58
N ASN A 233 -19.32 -4.35 -27.27
CA ASN A 233 -20.75 -4.02 -27.41
C ASN A 233 -21.03 -2.92 -28.44
N GLY A 234 -20.28 -2.91 -29.55
CA GLY A 234 -20.53 -2.00 -30.68
C GLY A 234 -20.43 -0.52 -30.31
N GLY A 235 -19.64 -0.19 -29.29
CA GLY A 235 -19.47 1.17 -28.78
C GLY A 235 -20.56 1.66 -27.82
N ALA A 236 -21.58 0.85 -27.51
CA ALA A 236 -22.65 1.22 -26.57
C ALA A 236 -22.35 0.72 -25.15
N LEU A 237 -22.46 1.61 -24.17
CA LEU A 237 -22.30 1.27 -22.76
C LEU A 237 -23.63 0.86 -22.12
N PRO A 238 -23.65 -0.17 -21.24
CA PRO A 238 -24.83 -0.50 -20.46
C PRO A 238 -25.24 0.65 -19.54
N THR A 239 -26.53 1.01 -19.51
CA THR A 239 -27.05 2.05 -18.61
C THR A 239 -26.68 1.78 -17.15
N ASP A 240 -26.79 0.52 -16.72
CA ASP A 240 -26.42 0.11 -15.36
C ASP A 240 -24.96 0.39 -15.01
N LEU A 241 -24.05 0.27 -15.99
CA LEU A 241 -22.62 0.54 -15.76
C LEU A 241 -22.35 2.04 -15.60
N ILE A 242 -23.04 2.89 -16.39
CA ILE A 242 -22.97 4.35 -16.24
C ILE A 242 -23.53 4.77 -14.88
N GLU A 243 -24.67 4.20 -14.47
CA GLU A 243 -25.28 4.46 -13.16
C GLU A 243 -24.38 4.00 -11.99
N VAL A 244 -23.65 2.88 -12.14
CA VAL A 244 -22.63 2.46 -11.18
C VAL A 244 -21.46 3.45 -11.13
N CYS A 245 -21.02 4.01 -12.26
CA CYS A 245 -19.99 5.05 -12.30
C CYS A 245 -20.44 6.33 -11.56
N ILE A 246 -21.69 6.75 -11.78
CA ILE A 246 -22.31 7.87 -11.05
C ILE A 246 -22.30 7.60 -9.54
N TRP A 247 -22.75 6.41 -9.13
CA TRP A 247 -22.79 6.02 -7.72
C TRP A 247 -21.40 6.05 -7.06
N ILE A 248 -20.37 5.53 -7.74
CA ILE A 248 -18.98 5.57 -7.26
C ILE A 248 -18.50 7.03 -7.11
N LEU A 249 -18.78 7.88 -8.11
CA LEU A 249 -18.41 9.30 -8.09
C LEU A 249 -19.08 10.05 -6.93
N GLU A 250 -20.38 9.85 -6.74
CA GLU A 250 -21.14 10.47 -5.65
C GLU A 250 -20.61 10.03 -4.29
N LYS A 251 -20.37 8.72 -4.12
CA LYS A 251 -19.85 8.17 -2.88
C LYS A 251 -18.45 8.69 -2.58
N GLY A 252 -17.56 8.73 -3.59
CA GLY A 252 -16.21 9.28 -3.47
C GLY A 252 -16.22 10.75 -3.04
N ASN A 253 -17.01 11.57 -3.73
CA ASN A 253 -17.15 12.98 -3.40
C ASN A 253 -17.76 13.21 -2.01
N ALA A 254 -18.76 12.42 -1.62
CA ALA A 254 -19.37 12.52 -0.29
C ALA A 254 -18.36 12.20 0.82
N VAL A 255 -17.54 11.15 0.63
CA VAL A 255 -16.48 10.78 1.58
C VAL A 255 -15.42 11.88 1.65
N LEU A 256 -14.93 12.37 0.50
CA LEU A 256 -13.91 13.43 0.48
C LEU A 256 -14.41 14.72 1.14
N ARG A 257 -15.66 15.14 0.86
CA ARG A 257 -16.29 16.30 1.52
C ARG A 257 -16.42 16.10 3.02
N THR A 258 -16.84 14.92 3.46
CA THR A 258 -16.99 14.60 4.89
C THR A 258 -15.66 14.69 5.62
N LEU A 259 -14.58 14.16 5.03
CA LEU A 259 -13.25 14.25 5.60
C LEU A 259 -12.75 15.70 5.69
N LYS A 260 -13.06 16.53 4.70
CA LYS A 260 -12.65 17.96 4.68
C LYS A 260 -13.43 18.84 5.66
N LYS A 261 -14.66 18.47 6.07
CA LYS A 261 -15.63 19.34 6.74
C LYS A 261 -15.11 20.05 8.02
N ASP A 262 -14.20 19.43 8.76
CA ASP A 262 -13.70 19.93 10.04
C ASP A 262 -12.17 20.10 10.10
N ILE A 263 -11.49 20.03 8.94
CA ILE A 263 -10.04 20.08 8.86
C ILE A 263 -9.63 21.35 8.14
N GLN A 264 -8.90 22.20 8.86
CA GLN A 264 -8.33 23.41 8.28
C GLN A 264 -7.22 23.02 7.30
N PRO A 265 -7.15 23.64 6.11
CA PRO A 265 -6.05 23.40 5.18
C PRO A 265 -4.68 23.65 5.82
N LEU A 266 -3.70 22.82 5.49
CA LEU A 266 -2.31 23.07 5.87
C LEU A 266 -1.87 24.44 5.37
N LYS A 267 -1.40 25.28 6.30
CA LYS A 267 -0.75 26.54 5.97
C LYS A 267 0.77 26.32 5.97
N ALA A 268 1.43 26.90 4.98
CA ALA A 268 2.88 27.09 5.07
C ALA A 268 3.20 27.99 6.25
N ALA A 269 4.38 27.81 6.84
CA ALA A 269 4.84 28.71 7.88
C ALA A 269 5.10 30.12 7.31
N GLU A 270 4.72 31.15 8.07
CA GLU A 270 5.06 32.54 7.78
C GLU A 270 6.52 32.79 8.17
N GLY A 271 7.44 32.26 7.36
CA GLY A 271 8.89 32.38 7.56
C GLY A 271 9.59 31.05 7.90
N PRO A 272 10.91 31.09 8.14
CA PRO A 272 11.70 29.90 8.42
C PRO A 272 11.22 29.22 9.70
N VAL A 273 10.83 27.95 9.61
CA VAL A 273 10.46 27.15 10.77
C VAL A 273 11.73 26.81 11.54
N GLN A 274 11.81 27.26 12.79
CA GLN A 274 12.94 26.93 13.66
C GLN A 274 12.97 25.41 13.91
N GLU A 275 14.01 24.76 13.43
CA GLU A 275 14.20 23.33 13.58
C GLU A 275 15.38 23.04 14.52
N LYS A 276 15.16 22.11 15.45
CA LYS A 276 16.25 21.57 16.26
C LYS A 276 17.26 20.86 15.35
N PRO A 277 18.57 20.93 15.63
CA PRO A 277 19.58 20.28 14.82
C PRO A 277 19.25 18.81 14.55
N TRP A 278 19.36 18.37 13.28
CA TRP A 278 19.07 16.99 12.90
C TRP A 278 19.91 15.96 13.67
N MET A 279 21.10 16.36 14.13
CA MET A 279 21.97 15.55 14.99
C MET A 279 21.35 15.25 16.36
N GLU A 280 20.44 16.09 16.85
CA GLU A 280 19.70 15.89 18.09
C GLU A 280 18.40 15.15 17.85
N THR A 281 17.66 15.51 16.79
CA THR A 281 16.33 14.95 16.51
C THR A 281 16.40 13.57 15.84
N GLY A 282 17.53 13.27 15.17
CA GLY A 282 17.65 12.12 14.30
C GLY A 282 16.83 12.21 13.02
N CYS A 283 16.33 13.39 12.67
CA CYS A 283 15.52 13.66 11.49
C CYS A 283 16.29 14.57 10.54
N CYS A 284 16.77 14.04 9.42
CA CYS A 284 17.62 14.74 8.47
C CYS A 284 17.03 14.62 7.06
N TYR A 285 16.59 15.75 6.50
CA TYR A 285 16.08 15.84 5.13
C TYR A 285 16.84 16.91 4.37
N GLY A 286 17.04 16.71 3.07
CA GLY A 286 17.59 17.74 2.18
C GLY A 286 16.63 18.91 1.98
N MET A 287 15.35 18.73 2.33
CA MET A 287 14.30 19.75 2.26
C MET A 287 14.20 20.54 3.57
N PRO A 288 14.00 21.87 3.52
CA PRO A 288 13.71 22.65 4.70
C PRO A 288 12.39 22.20 5.33
N LYS A 289 12.21 22.47 6.62
CA LYS A 289 10.92 22.30 7.28
C LYS A 289 10.00 23.46 6.85
N VAL A 290 8.94 23.15 6.09
CA VAL A 290 8.03 24.17 5.52
C VAL A 290 6.83 24.46 6.41
N ARG A 291 6.53 23.58 7.38
CA ARG A 291 5.48 23.77 8.39
C ARG A 291 5.66 22.85 9.60
N GLU A 292 4.99 23.20 10.69
CA GLU A 292 4.86 22.32 11.85
C GLU A 292 3.86 21.19 11.59
N ARG A 293 4.09 20.02 12.21
CA ARG A 293 3.12 18.91 12.15
C ARG A 293 1.90 19.33 12.97
N PRO A 294 0.68 19.43 12.39
CA PRO A 294 -0.50 19.76 13.17
C PRO A 294 -0.81 18.66 14.20
N ALA A 295 -1.51 19.05 15.26
CA ALA A 295 -2.10 18.10 16.20
C ALA A 295 -3.57 17.88 15.83
N TYR A 296 -4.07 16.66 16.01
CA TYR A 296 -5.47 16.32 15.77
C TYR A 296 -6.13 15.82 17.07
N PRO A 297 -6.52 16.72 18.00
CA PRO A 297 -7.05 16.34 19.32
C PRO A 297 -8.31 15.46 19.27
N LYS A 298 -9.11 15.59 18.20
CA LYS A 298 -10.32 14.77 17.98
C LYS A 298 -10.00 13.30 17.70
N LEU A 299 -8.75 12.97 17.37
CA LEU A 299 -8.31 11.61 17.10
C LEU A 299 -7.62 11.04 18.35
N LYS A 300 -8.30 10.10 19.04
CA LYS A 300 -7.89 9.49 20.33
C LYS A 300 -6.45 8.96 20.39
N TYR A 301 -5.88 8.61 19.24
CA TYR A 301 -4.53 8.05 19.09
C TYR A 301 -3.61 8.91 18.22
N ASP A 302 -3.94 10.18 17.96
CA ASP A 302 -3.00 11.07 17.28
C ASP A 302 -1.74 11.29 18.11
N THR A 303 -0.59 11.41 17.44
CA THR A 303 0.77 11.51 18.03
C THR A 303 1.21 10.36 18.94
N LYS A 304 0.32 9.42 19.29
CA LYS A 304 0.68 8.23 20.05
C LYS A 304 1.46 7.28 19.15
N LEU A 305 2.51 6.69 19.73
CA LEU A 305 3.26 5.62 19.09
C LEU A 305 2.31 4.45 18.77
N ASP A 306 2.42 3.91 17.55
CA ASP A 306 1.67 2.72 17.14
C ASP A 306 2.10 1.55 18.07
N ALA A 307 1.17 1.05 18.89
CA ALA A 307 1.43 -0.06 19.80
C ALA A 307 1.41 -1.39 19.03
N GLY A 308 2.48 -2.17 19.13
CA GLY A 308 2.63 -3.48 18.47
C GLY A 308 1.44 -4.42 18.72
N GLY A 309 0.74 -4.81 17.65
CA GLY A 309 -0.39 -5.75 17.70
C GLY A 309 0.02 -7.23 17.77
N LYS A 310 -0.95 -8.14 17.99
CA LYS A 310 -0.73 -9.60 18.11
C LYS A 310 -0.54 -10.28 16.73
N ARG A 311 0.14 -11.45 16.74
CA ARG A 311 0.32 -12.37 15.59
C ARG A 311 -1.04 -12.71 14.95
N GLY A 312 -1.16 -12.61 13.62
CA GLY A 312 -2.38 -12.93 12.86
C GLY A 312 -3.34 -11.77 12.56
N ALA A 313 -3.04 -10.54 12.99
CA ALA A 313 -3.79 -9.34 12.61
C ALA A 313 -3.45 -8.87 11.18
N LYS A 314 -4.40 -8.19 10.50
CA LYS A 314 -4.34 -7.80 9.07
C LYS A 314 -3.04 -7.07 8.69
N CYS A 315 -2.38 -7.55 7.63
CA CYS A 315 -1.15 -7.04 6.99
C CYS A 315 0.03 -6.98 7.97
N SER A 316 0.74 -8.10 8.13
CA SER A 316 1.87 -8.24 9.05
C SER A 316 3.19 -8.48 8.30
N LYS A 317 4.04 -7.45 8.22
CA LYS A 317 5.45 -7.60 7.84
C LYS A 317 6.27 -7.90 9.12
N PHE A 318 7.04 -8.98 9.11
CA PHE A 318 8.07 -9.38 10.09
C PHE A 318 7.79 -9.26 11.62
N TYR A 319 6.54 -9.49 12.10
CA TYR A 319 6.22 -9.50 13.55
C TYR A 319 7.18 -10.36 14.39
N SER A 320 7.46 -11.58 13.92
CA SER A 320 8.28 -12.58 14.61
C SER A 320 9.75 -12.18 14.71
N GLN A 321 10.25 -11.33 13.82
CA GLN A 321 11.67 -10.99 13.78
C GLN A 321 12.02 -9.78 14.66
N TYR A 322 11.09 -8.84 14.81
CA TYR A 322 11.38 -7.55 15.44
C TYR A 322 10.52 -7.25 16.68
N GLY A 323 9.24 -7.64 16.69
CA GLY A 323 8.32 -7.41 17.81
C GLY A 323 8.72 -8.18 19.08
N GLU A 324 9.18 -9.41 18.93
CA GLU A 324 9.61 -10.26 20.05
C GLU A 324 10.99 -9.87 20.62
N ARG A 325 11.83 -9.18 19.83
CA ARG A 325 13.24 -8.91 20.18
C ARG A 325 13.52 -7.52 20.78
N LYS A 326 12.49 -6.65 20.94
CA LYS A 326 12.60 -5.29 21.54
C LYS A 326 13.76 -4.45 20.98
N LEU A 327 14.07 -4.58 19.68
CA LEU A 327 15.13 -3.81 19.04
C LEU A 327 14.66 -2.37 18.75
N THR A 328 15.57 -1.39 18.77
CA THR A 328 15.28 0.02 18.40
C THR A 328 14.68 0.10 16.99
N GLY A 329 13.75 1.02 16.78
CA GLY A 329 12.81 1.05 15.66
C GLY A 329 13.37 1.29 14.25
N GLY A 330 14.69 1.40 14.08
CA GLY A 330 15.37 1.45 12.78
C GLY A 330 15.51 2.84 12.18
N ILE A 331 15.77 2.89 10.87
CA ILE A 331 15.93 4.11 10.07
C ILE A 331 14.92 4.03 8.94
N MET A 332 14.03 5.01 8.82
CA MET A 332 13.14 5.15 7.68
C MET A 332 13.72 6.18 6.72
N CYS A 333 13.80 5.81 5.44
CA CYS A 333 14.36 6.67 4.40
C CYS A 333 13.29 7.01 3.36
N ALA A 334 13.35 8.24 2.84
CA ALA A 334 12.56 8.68 1.70
C ALA A 334 13.43 8.64 0.44
N TRP A 335 12.97 7.92 -0.58
CA TRP A 335 13.67 7.76 -1.85
C TRP A 335 12.82 8.31 -3.00
N CYS A 336 13.47 8.75 -4.08
CA CYS A 336 12.81 8.94 -5.37
C CYS A 336 13.06 7.75 -6.30
N THR A 337 12.41 7.76 -7.47
CA THR A 337 12.59 6.73 -8.51
C THR A 337 14.02 6.60 -9.05
N HIS A 338 14.88 7.61 -8.82
CA HIS A 338 16.29 7.56 -9.24
C HIS A 338 17.23 7.04 -8.14
N SER A 339 16.70 6.41 -7.09
CA SER A 339 17.47 5.88 -5.96
C SER A 339 18.28 6.93 -5.18
N ILE A 340 17.86 8.20 -5.25
CA ILE A 340 18.39 9.29 -4.42
C ILE A 340 17.56 9.39 -3.15
N CYS A 341 18.24 9.37 -2.00
CA CYS A 341 17.65 9.59 -0.69
C CYS A 341 17.41 11.08 -0.46
N TYR A 342 16.16 11.45 -0.18
CA TYR A 342 15.76 12.81 0.17
C TYR A 342 15.92 13.10 1.66
N GLY A 343 16.07 12.07 2.47
CA GLY A 343 16.23 12.18 3.90
C GLY A 343 15.89 10.90 4.64
N PHE A 344 16.15 10.93 5.93
CA PHE A 344 15.86 9.85 6.84
C PHE A 344 15.42 10.37 8.20
N HIS A 345 14.78 9.50 8.97
CA HIS A 345 14.58 9.72 10.39
C HIS A 345 14.81 8.44 11.19
N CYS A 346 15.41 8.60 12.36
CA CYS A 346 15.60 7.53 13.32
C CYS A 346 14.29 7.24 14.04
N ILE A 347 13.91 5.96 14.05
CA ILE A 347 12.68 5.49 14.67
C ILE A 347 13.04 4.90 16.05
N PRO A 348 12.53 5.44 17.16
CA PRO A 348 12.96 5.02 18.49
C PRO A 348 12.38 3.67 18.94
N LYS A 349 11.12 3.35 18.59
CA LYS A 349 10.43 2.16 19.12
C LYS A 349 9.74 1.28 18.07
N GLY A 350 9.44 1.79 16.88
CA GLY A 350 8.80 1.05 15.79
C GLY A 350 8.33 1.92 14.64
N GLU A 351 8.48 1.45 13.41
CA GLU A 351 8.04 2.16 12.21
C GLU A 351 6.53 2.30 12.20
N GLY A 352 6.05 3.53 11.98
CA GLY A 352 4.63 3.83 11.93
C GLY A 352 4.26 4.76 10.78
N ARG A 353 2.96 4.80 10.50
CA ARG A 353 2.37 5.73 9.52
C ARG A 353 2.60 7.18 9.89
N ASN A 354 2.71 7.44 11.19
CA ASN A 354 2.97 8.77 11.71
C ASN A 354 4.30 9.32 11.21
N ASP A 355 5.34 8.50 11.08
CA ASP A 355 6.66 9.02 10.73
C ASP A 355 6.70 9.45 9.26
N VAL A 356 6.18 8.60 8.36
CA VAL A 356 5.98 8.94 6.94
C VAL A 356 5.04 10.13 6.78
N PHE A 357 3.89 10.14 7.46
CA PHE A 357 2.96 11.26 7.44
C PHE A 357 3.61 12.56 7.91
N SER A 358 4.32 12.53 9.04
CA SER A 358 4.95 13.71 9.63
C SER A 358 6.01 14.27 8.69
N ALA A 359 6.81 13.42 8.06
CA ALA A 359 7.77 13.85 7.06
C ALA A 359 7.09 14.49 5.85
N LEU A 360 6.07 13.84 5.28
CA LEU A 360 5.32 14.37 4.14
C LEU A 360 4.72 15.75 4.44
N VAL A 361 3.97 15.90 5.55
CA VAL A 361 3.30 17.18 5.83
C VAL A 361 4.27 18.30 6.21
N THR A 362 5.43 17.99 6.81
CA THR A 362 6.39 19.02 7.27
C THR A 362 7.47 19.37 6.25
N ARG A 363 7.76 18.51 5.27
CA ARG A 363 8.86 18.69 4.31
C ARG A 363 8.40 18.94 2.87
N TRP A 364 7.22 18.48 2.48
CA TRP A 364 6.70 18.70 1.13
C TRP A 364 5.78 19.93 1.08
N GLU A 365 6.03 20.83 0.14
CA GLU A 365 5.16 21.98 -0.12
C GLU A 365 3.76 21.51 -0.55
N SER A 366 3.72 20.58 -1.50
CA SER A 366 2.52 19.86 -1.96
C SER A 366 2.73 18.36 -1.81
N ALA A 367 1.66 17.61 -1.51
CA ALA A 367 1.76 16.16 -1.40
C ALA A 367 2.29 15.54 -2.70
N PRO A 368 3.11 14.47 -2.63
CA PRO A 368 3.49 13.72 -3.81
C PRO A 368 2.26 13.22 -4.57
N LYS A 369 2.37 13.13 -5.90
CA LYS A 369 1.37 12.45 -6.73
C LYS A 369 1.22 11.00 -6.28
N ARG A 370 2.32 10.37 -5.86
CA ARG A 370 2.32 8.97 -5.42
C ARG A 370 3.26 8.71 -4.25
N VAL A 371 2.77 7.90 -3.33
CA VAL A 371 3.51 7.37 -2.20
C VAL A 371 3.54 5.85 -2.34
N VAL A 372 4.71 5.30 -2.66
CA VAL A 372 4.98 3.87 -2.68
C VAL A 372 5.50 3.46 -1.31
N TYR A 373 4.80 2.56 -0.64
CA TYR A 373 5.15 2.11 0.70
C TYR A 373 4.51 0.75 1.00
N ASP A 374 5.22 -0.15 1.67
CA ASP A 374 4.69 -1.47 2.01
C ASP A 374 3.41 -1.40 2.84
N PHE A 375 3.30 -0.39 3.70
CA PHE A 375 2.12 -0.16 4.52
C PHE A 375 1.21 0.96 3.98
N ALA A 376 1.30 1.23 2.68
CA ALA A 376 0.50 2.25 1.98
C ALA A 376 -1.01 2.09 2.21
N CYS A 377 -1.52 0.85 2.21
CA CYS A 377 -2.95 0.56 2.42
C CYS A 377 -3.49 1.06 3.78
N ALA A 378 -2.60 1.25 4.76
CA ALA A 378 -2.94 1.81 6.06
C ALA A 378 -2.49 3.27 6.20
N LEU A 379 -1.45 3.69 5.47
CA LEU A 379 -0.99 5.06 5.40
C LEU A 379 -2.03 5.96 4.72
N GLY A 380 -2.61 5.55 3.59
CA GLY A 380 -3.59 6.35 2.86
C GLY A 380 -4.76 6.79 3.75
N PRO A 381 -5.50 5.87 4.40
CA PRO A 381 -6.55 6.24 5.35
C PRO A 381 -6.05 7.09 6.53
N TYR A 382 -4.82 6.86 7.01
CA TYR A 382 -4.22 7.64 8.09
C TYR A 382 -4.01 9.10 7.69
N CYS A 383 -3.49 9.31 6.48
CA CYS A 383 -3.28 10.61 5.86
C CYS A 383 -4.62 11.30 5.59
N MET A 384 -5.58 10.62 4.96
CA MET A 384 -6.87 11.18 4.60
C MET A 384 -7.74 11.56 5.80
N THR A 385 -7.57 10.92 6.96
CA THR A 385 -8.30 11.28 8.19
C THR A 385 -7.70 12.51 8.89
N ARG A 386 -6.50 12.93 8.50
CA ARG A 386 -5.76 14.05 9.11
C ARG A 386 -5.64 15.25 8.19
N GLU A 387 -5.28 15.03 6.94
CA GLU A 387 -5.05 16.09 5.95
C GLU A 387 -5.65 15.71 4.58
N PRO A 388 -6.97 15.54 4.48
CA PRO A 388 -7.63 15.13 3.24
C PRO A 388 -7.54 16.16 2.12
N ALA A 389 -7.31 17.44 2.43
CA ALA A 389 -7.09 18.47 1.42
C ALA A 389 -5.68 18.35 0.81
N PHE A 390 -4.66 18.13 1.64
CA PHE A 390 -3.28 17.99 1.19
C PHE A 390 -3.07 16.71 0.39
N PHE A 391 -3.65 15.58 0.84
CA PHE A 391 -3.50 14.27 0.21
C PHE A 391 -4.62 13.92 -0.78
N ALA A 392 -5.50 14.87 -1.13
CA ALA A 392 -6.68 14.62 -1.95
C ALA A 392 -6.32 13.88 -3.24
N ASP A 393 -5.22 14.28 -3.90
CA ASP A 393 -4.80 13.78 -5.19
C ASP A 393 -3.62 12.80 -5.10
N THR A 394 -3.22 12.40 -3.89
CA THR A 394 -2.12 11.46 -3.66
C THR A 394 -2.60 10.02 -3.79
N GLN A 395 -1.91 9.25 -4.62
CA GLN A 395 -2.12 7.81 -4.71
C GLN A 395 -1.18 7.06 -3.76
N PHE A 396 -1.74 6.25 -2.86
CA PHE A 396 -0.97 5.42 -1.93
C PHE A 396 -0.95 3.98 -2.43
N VAL A 397 0.22 3.44 -2.76
CA VAL A 397 0.35 2.09 -3.34
C VAL A 397 1.45 1.28 -2.66
N ILE A 398 1.20 -0.02 -2.55
CA ILE A 398 2.13 -1.03 -2.07
C ILE A 398 3.00 -1.44 -3.26
N ASP A 399 4.29 -1.62 -2.97
CA ASP A 399 5.23 -2.21 -3.91
C ASP A 399 4.89 -3.69 -4.21
N ASP A 400 5.16 -4.12 -5.44
CA ASP A 400 4.77 -5.44 -5.93
C ASP A 400 5.51 -6.58 -5.21
N PHE A 401 6.78 -6.36 -4.83
CA PHE A 401 7.59 -7.33 -4.09
C PHE A 401 6.99 -7.72 -2.74
N HIS A 402 6.19 -6.85 -2.13
CA HIS A 402 5.56 -7.09 -0.84
C HIS A 402 4.13 -7.60 -0.95
N SER A 403 3.61 -7.84 -2.16
CA SER A 403 2.20 -8.22 -2.37
C SER A 403 1.79 -9.53 -1.71
N THR A 404 2.72 -10.47 -1.49
CA THR A 404 2.47 -11.75 -0.81
C THR A 404 2.06 -11.58 0.66
N GLY A 405 2.52 -10.53 1.34
CA GLY A 405 2.13 -10.20 2.72
C GLY A 405 0.74 -9.54 2.85
N HIS A 406 0.10 -9.21 1.73
CA HIS A 406 -1.10 -8.38 1.64
C HIS A 406 -2.29 -9.09 1.01
N SER A 407 -2.55 -10.33 1.42
CA SER A 407 -3.65 -11.17 0.88
C SER A 407 -5.07 -10.64 1.10
N LYS A 408 -5.24 -9.61 1.95
CA LYS A 408 -6.55 -9.01 2.28
C LYS A 408 -6.71 -7.60 1.70
N CYS A 409 -5.70 -7.07 1.03
CA CYS A 409 -5.78 -5.73 0.45
C CYS A 409 -6.46 -5.76 -0.92
N ALA A 410 -7.23 -4.73 -1.22
CA ALA A 410 -7.85 -4.56 -2.53
C ALA A 410 -6.80 -4.32 -3.64
N PRO A 411 -7.09 -4.70 -4.89
CA PRO A 411 -6.24 -4.40 -6.04
C PRO A 411 -5.79 -2.93 -6.15
N ALA A 412 -6.67 -1.97 -5.83
CA ALA A 412 -6.34 -0.54 -5.83
C ALA A 412 -5.26 -0.12 -4.80
N ALA A 413 -4.85 -1.01 -3.89
CA ALA A 413 -3.73 -0.76 -3.00
C ALA A 413 -2.37 -1.11 -3.63
N PHE A 414 -2.31 -1.72 -4.82
CA PHE A 414 -1.06 -2.23 -5.39
C PHE A 414 -0.66 -1.47 -6.65
N LEU A 415 0.62 -1.08 -6.75
CA LEU A 415 1.13 -0.38 -7.93
C LEU A 415 0.97 -1.22 -9.22
N LYS A 416 1.14 -2.54 -9.13
CA LYS A 416 0.99 -3.46 -10.27
C LYS A 416 -0.34 -3.35 -10.99
N THR A 417 -1.42 -3.08 -10.25
CA THR A 417 -2.76 -2.92 -10.82
C THR A 417 -2.84 -1.68 -11.70
N TYR A 418 -2.15 -0.61 -11.32
CA TYR A 418 -2.03 0.59 -12.15
C TYR A 418 -1.05 0.38 -13.32
N CYS A 419 0.08 -0.31 -13.13
CA CYS A 419 1.01 -0.66 -14.21
C CYS A 419 0.42 -1.54 -15.31
N ALA A 420 -0.70 -2.23 -15.03
CA ALA A 420 -1.41 -3.03 -16.01
C ALA A 420 -2.18 -2.16 -17.02
N VAL A 421 -2.64 -0.97 -16.61
CA VAL A 421 -3.40 -0.03 -17.46
C VAL A 421 -2.56 1.17 -17.90
N ASP A 422 -1.54 1.56 -17.13
CA ASP A 422 -0.58 2.60 -17.47
C ASP A 422 0.87 2.06 -17.42
N PRO A 423 1.42 1.60 -18.55
CA PRO A 423 2.78 1.09 -18.62
C PRO A 423 3.86 2.10 -18.20
N ARG A 424 3.58 3.41 -18.23
CA ARG A 424 4.54 4.45 -17.82
C ARG A 424 4.88 4.33 -16.34
N LEU A 425 3.99 3.77 -15.53
CA LEU A 425 4.23 3.55 -14.12
C LEU A 425 5.27 2.47 -13.84
N ARG A 426 5.62 1.63 -14.82
CA ARG A 426 6.72 0.65 -14.71
C ARG A 426 8.09 1.32 -14.60
N TYR A 427 8.21 2.59 -14.99
CA TYR A 427 9.44 3.37 -14.80
C TYR A 427 9.60 3.90 -13.37
N ILE A 428 8.58 3.73 -12.52
CA ILE A 428 8.74 3.95 -11.08
C ILE A 428 9.57 2.79 -10.55
N ASN A 429 10.83 3.06 -10.23
CA ASN A 429 11.76 2.11 -9.66
C ASN A 429 11.40 1.86 -8.19
N THR A 430 10.39 1.04 -7.93
CA THR A 430 9.98 0.72 -6.56
C THR A 430 11.09 0.01 -5.78
N SER A 431 11.97 -0.71 -6.47
CA SER A 431 13.19 -1.30 -5.90
C SER A 431 14.19 -0.27 -5.38
N ALA A 432 14.01 1.04 -5.60
CA ALA A 432 14.85 2.07 -4.98
C ALA A 432 14.82 1.98 -3.45
N GLY A 433 13.64 1.69 -2.86
CA GLY A 433 13.50 1.44 -1.42
C GLY A 433 14.29 0.21 -0.98
N GLU A 434 14.11 -0.92 -1.67
CA GLU A 434 14.77 -2.19 -1.36
C GLU A 434 16.30 -2.11 -1.53
N CYS A 435 16.78 -1.54 -2.63
CA CYS A 435 18.19 -1.32 -2.90
C CYS A 435 18.81 -0.36 -1.89
N GLY A 436 18.10 0.73 -1.58
CA GLY A 436 18.49 1.67 -0.52
C GLY A 436 18.60 0.99 0.83
N ASN A 437 17.62 0.14 1.19
CA ASN A 437 17.62 -0.63 2.43
C ASN A 437 18.69 -1.71 2.47
N SER A 438 18.99 -2.36 1.36
CA SER A 438 20.15 -3.25 1.23
C SER A 438 21.45 -2.47 1.47
N GLY A 439 21.55 -1.24 0.97
CA GLY A 439 22.61 -0.29 1.31
C GLY A 439 22.69 -0.01 2.81
N ILE A 440 21.58 0.40 3.43
CA ILE A 440 21.49 0.68 4.88
C ILE A 440 21.81 -0.56 5.73
N SER A 441 21.48 -1.77 5.25
CA SER A 441 21.79 -3.01 5.96
C SER A 441 23.29 -3.21 6.17
N ARG A 442 24.14 -2.66 5.28
CA ARG A 442 25.61 -2.70 5.38
C ARG A 442 26.13 -1.95 6.60
N ILE A 443 25.44 -0.88 7.00
CA ILE A 443 25.81 -0.06 8.17
C ILE A 443 25.09 -0.48 9.45
N ARG A 444 24.09 -1.35 9.36
CA ARG A 444 23.23 -1.78 10.49
C ARG A 444 24.04 -2.26 11.70
N LYS A 445 25.03 -3.13 11.47
CA LYS A 445 25.87 -3.66 12.56
C LYS A 445 26.68 -2.55 13.22
N SER A 446 27.33 -1.70 12.43
CA SER A 446 28.11 -0.56 12.94
C SER A 446 27.24 0.38 13.77
N VAL A 447 26.07 0.77 13.24
CA VAL A 447 25.10 1.65 13.89
C VAL A 447 24.60 1.05 15.21
N SER A 448 24.37 -0.27 15.29
CA SER A 448 23.87 -0.91 16.53
C SER A 448 24.83 -0.84 17.73
N TYR A 449 26.12 -0.59 17.51
CA TYR A 449 27.12 -0.41 18.57
C TYR A 449 27.44 1.08 18.85
N MET A 450 26.73 2.01 18.19
CA MET A 450 26.93 3.45 18.36
C MET A 450 25.88 4.04 19.31
N SER A 451 26.26 5.11 20.00
CA SER A 451 25.28 6.03 20.59
C SER A 451 24.43 6.68 19.48
N GLN A 452 23.22 7.11 19.83
CA GLN A 452 22.27 7.66 18.85
C GLN A 452 22.85 8.84 18.07
N ASP A 453 23.53 9.77 18.73
CA ASP A 453 24.16 10.95 18.08
C ASP A 453 25.19 10.54 17.01
N ARG A 454 26.01 9.51 17.30
CA ARG A 454 27.00 8.96 16.37
C ARG A 454 26.34 8.18 15.25
N ALA A 455 25.30 7.39 15.56
CA ALA A 455 24.52 6.67 14.57
C ALA A 455 23.90 7.63 13.54
N ILE A 456 23.33 8.74 14.00
CA ILE A 456 22.71 9.77 13.15
C ILE A 456 23.75 10.36 12.18
N VAL A 457 24.91 10.79 12.70
CA VAL A 457 25.99 11.35 11.86
C VAL A 457 26.50 10.32 10.86
N TYR A 458 26.74 9.08 11.30
CA TYR A 458 27.23 8.00 10.44
C TYR A 458 26.26 7.69 9.30
N THR A 459 24.96 7.63 9.59
CA THR A 459 23.90 7.43 8.60
C THR A 459 23.85 8.57 7.57
N LYS A 460 23.90 9.84 8.02
CA LYS A 460 23.95 10.98 7.09
C LYS A 460 25.16 10.91 6.17
N VAL A 461 26.36 10.65 6.70
CA VAL A 461 27.57 10.51 5.88
C VAL A 461 27.41 9.39 4.85
N PHE A 462 26.92 8.23 5.27
CA PHE A 462 26.68 7.09 4.38
C PHE A 462 25.72 7.43 3.24
N LEU A 463 24.55 7.99 3.56
CA LEU A 463 23.54 8.39 2.56
C LEU A 463 24.02 9.50 1.64
N SER A 464 24.82 10.43 2.15
CA SER A 464 25.44 11.50 1.36
C SER A 464 26.40 10.92 0.32
N ILE A 465 27.26 9.97 0.72
CA ILE A 465 28.17 9.27 -0.19
C ILE A 465 27.38 8.43 -1.21
N TRP A 466 26.35 7.70 -0.76
CA TRP A 466 25.45 6.95 -1.63
C TRP A 466 24.88 7.86 -2.72
N ASN A 467 24.24 8.96 -2.34
CA ASN A 467 23.63 9.87 -3.28
C ASN A 467 24.66 10.46 -4.25
N ARG A 468 25.84 10.88 -3.78
CA ARG A 468 26.92 11.38 -4.64
C ARG A 468 27.38 10.35 -5.67
N GLN A 469 27.46 9.07 -5.29
CA GLN A 469 27.82 8.00 -6.24
C GLN A 469 26.75 7.83 -7.31
N ILE A 470 25.47 7.81 -6.92
CA ILE A 470 24.36 7.69 -7.87
C ILE A 470 24.29 8.92 -8.77
N ILE A 471 24.40 10.14 -8.23
CA ILE A 471 24.39 11.41 -8.99
C ILE A 471 25.53 11.43 -10.01
N ARG A 472 26.76 11.07 -9.62
CA ARG A 472 27.90 10.95 -10.55
C ARG A 472 27.61 9.96 -11.68
N GLY A 473 26.93 8.85 -11.38
CA GLY A 473 26.50 7.87 -12.37
C GLY A 473 25.40 8.38 -13.32
N MET A 474 24.72 9.47 -13.00
CA MET A 474 23.71 10.07 -13.88
C MET A 474 24.31 10.97 -14.98
N GLY A 475 25.63 11.23 -14.96
CA GLY A 475 26.29 12.06 -15.97
C GLY A 475 25.94 13.55 -15.90
N VAL A 476 25.61 14.06 -14.70
CA VAL A 476 25.33 15.47 -14.43
C VAL A 476 26.51 16.12 -13.74
#